data_AF-A0A7C4H2T8-F1
#
_entry.id   AF-A0A7C4H2T8-F1
#
_cell.length_a   1.000
_cell.length_b   1.000
_cell.length_c   1.000
_cell.angle_alpha   90.00
_cell.angle_beta   90.00
_cell.angle_gamma   90.00
#
_symmetry.space_group_name_H-M   'P 1'
#
loop_
_entity.id
_entity.type
_entity.pdbx_description
1 polymer ?
#
loop_
_entity_poly.entity_id
_entity_poly.type
_entity_poly.pdbx_seq_one_letter_code
_entity_poly.pdbx_strand_id
1 'polypeptide(L)'
;MYSQKRSSLRKRVEEDLAEEDESAHKLIETLVKSFLRADSDYGAITEIRTDINYIYKIIKNYISKENLDVYALKIGNVILLSKTNVGFDEIYEVIRERSHLEVKKGIIEIWDDLENGILHFLIIPLRKHFPIEYATDEEKEKTVKILIDEYSEA
;
A
#
# COMPACT_ATOMS: atom_id res chain seq x y z
N MET A 1 -6.91 -18.11 30.27
CA MET A 1 -7.72 -17.35 29.29
C MET A 1 -7.09 -15.98 29.11
N TYR A 2 -6.46 -15.74 27.96
CA TYR A 2 -6.23 -14.40 27.43
C TYR A 2 -6.54 -14.49 25.94
N SER A 3 -7.74 -14.03 25.60
CA SER A 3 -8.15 -13.69 24.24
C SER A 3 -8.14 -12.18 24.19
N GLN A 4 -7.45 -11.57 23.23
CA GLN A 4 -7.97 -10.41 22.50
C GLN A 4 -7.09 -9.99 21.33
N LYS A 5 -7.74 -9.99 20.15
CA LYS A 5 -7.60 -9.06 19.01
C LYS A 5 -6.29 -9.09 18.23
N ARG A 6 -6.21 -10.02 17.27
CA ARG A 6 -5.57 -9.74 15.98
C ARG A 6 -6.47 -8.76 15.22
N SER A 7 -6.12 -7.47 15.23
CA SER A 7 -6.81 -6.44 14.46
C SER A 7 -6.66 -6.67 12.96
N SER A 8 -7.70 -6.25 12.25
CA SER A 8 -8.13 -6.73 10.95
C SER A 8 -7.80 -5.76 9.82
N LEU A 9 -6.61 -5.84 9.24
CA LEU A 9 -6.26 -5.06 8.02
C LEU A 9 -6.02 -5.91 6.77
N ARG A 10 -6.12 -7.25 6.86
CA ARG A 10 -5.86 -8.13 5.71
C ARG A 10 -7.15 -8.61 5.05
N LYS A 11 -7.56 -7.94 3.97
CA LYS A 11 -8.30 -8.61 2.90
C LYS A 11 -7.28 -9.09 1.87
N ARG A 12 -6.75 -10.29 2.08
CA ARG A 12 -5.90 -11.00 1.11
C ARG A 12 -6.75 -11.44 -0.08
N VAL A 13 -6.29 -11.18 -1.29
CA VAL A 13 -6.84 -11.76 -2.53
C VAL A 13 -5.65 -12.39 -3.26
N GLU A 14 -5.64 -13.72 -3.32
CA GLU A 14 -4.62 -14.55 -3.99
C GLU A 14 -5.23 -14.99 -5.34
N GLU A 15 -4.76 -14.49 -6.49
CA GLU A 15 -5.31 -14.92 -7.80
C GLU A 15 -4.28 -14.99 -8.95
N ASP A 16 -4.44 -16.02 -9.78
CA ASP A 16 -3.60 -16.36 -10.92
C ASP A 16 -4.00 -15.55 -12.16
N LEU A 17 -3.16 -14.59 -12.54
CA LEU A 17 -3.34 -13.82 -13.76
C LEU A 17 -2.57 -14.48 -14.90
N ALA A 18 -3.26 -14.83 -15.99
CA ALA A 18 -2.64 -15.23 -17.24
C ALA A 18 -2.46 -13.99 -18.15
N GLU A 19 -1.29 -13.89 -18.76
CA GLU A 19 -0.94 -12.86 -19.75
C GLU A 19 -1.70 -13.10 -21.06
N GLU A 20 -2.95 -12.66 -21.14
CA GLU A 20 -3.62 -12.18 -22.36
C GLU A 20 -5.10 -11.82 -22.07
N ASP A 21 -5.58 -10.78 -22.74
CA ASP A 21 -6.99 -10.48 -23.02
C ASP A 21 -7.84 -9.83 -21.90
N GLU A 22 -8.92 -9.19 -22.33
CA GLU A 22 -9.93 -8.37 -21.62
C GLU A 22 -10.32 -8.81 -20.18
N SER A 23 -10.08 -10.08 -19.85
CA SER A 23 -10.30 -10.70 -18.54
C SER A 23 -9.50 -10.05 -17.40
N ALA A 24 -8.20 -9.79 -17.60
CA ALA A 24 -7.34 -9.18 -16.58
C ALA A 24 -7.79 -7.74 -16.25
N HIS A 25 -8.23 -6.99 -17.25
CA HIS A 25 -8.78 -5.64 -17.07
C HIS A 25 -10.04 -5.68 -16.22
N LYS A 26 -11.03 -6.51 -16.59
CA LYS A 26 -12.28 -6.65 -15.84
C LYS A 26 -12.06 -7.10 -14.39
N LEU A 27 -11.09 -7.99 -14.18
CA LEU A 27 -10.73 -8.44 -12.84
C LEU A 27 -10.12 -7.31 -12.01
N ILE A 28 -9.14 -6.59 -12.55
CA ILE A 28 -8.54 -5.42 -11.88
C ILE A 28 -9.60 -4.38 -11.52
N GLU A 29 -10.51 -4.06 -12.45
CA GLU A 29 -11.61 -3.14 -12.17
C GLU A 29 -12.46 -3.63 -11.00
N THR A 30 -12.77 -4.94 -10.97
CA THR A 30 -13.56 -5.56 -9.91
C THR A 30 -12.85 -5.49 -8.57
N LEU A 31 -11.54 -5.73 -8.54
CA LEU A 31 -10.72 -5.64 -7.33
C LEU A 31 -10.69 -4.21 -6.79
N VAL A 32 -10.42 -3.21 -7.65
CA VAL A 32 -10.38 -1.80 -7.24
C VAL A 32 -11.77 -1.33 -6.78
N LYS A 33 -12.84 -1.66 -7.50
CA LYS A 33 -14.23 -1.36 -7.07
C LYS A 33 -14.57 -2.03 -5.74
N SER A 34 -14.15 -3.28 -5.54
CA SER A 34 -14.38 -4.01 -4.30
C SER A 34 -13.62 -3.40 -3.13
N PHE A 35 -12.39 -2.94 -3.36
CA PHE A 35 -11.61 -2.18 -2.37
C PHE A 35 -12.31 -0.87 -1.99
N LEU A 36 -12.77 -0.09 -2.97
CA LEU A 36 -13.47 1.18 -2.72
C LEU A 36 -14.74 1.00 -1.87
N ARG A 37 -15.43 -0.14 -2.00
CA ARG A 37 -16.62 -0.48 -1.20
C ARG A 37 -16.30 -1.09 0.17
N ALA A 38 -15.05 -1.49 0.42
CA ALA A 38 -14.67 -2.07 1.69
C ALA A 38 -14.55 -0.99 2.77
N ASP A 39 -14.78 -1.36 4.03
CA ASP A 39 -14.68 -0.43 5.16
C ASP A 39 -13.23 0.00 5.45
N SER A 40 -12.24 -0.75 4.96
CA SER A 40 -10.82 -0.42 5.11
C SER A 40 -10.39 0.70 4.17
N ASP A 41 -9.57 1.61 4.69
CA ASP A 41 -8.94 2.69 3.91
C ASP A 41 -7.67 2.26 3.18
N TYR A 42 -7.14 1.09 3.54
CA TYR A 42 -5.93 0.51 2.96
C TYR A 42 -6.19 -0.88 2.40
N GLY A 43 -5.49 -1.20 1.33
CA GLY A 43 -5.55 -2.51 0.69
C GLY A 43 -4.23 -2.87 0.04
N ALA A 44 -4.07 -4.15 -0.28
CA ALA A 44 -2.91 -4.64 -1.02
C ALA A 44 -3.37 -5.68 -2.03
N ILE A 45 -2.81 -5.61 -3.23
CA ILE A 45 -2.88 -6.65 -4.25
C ILE A 45 -1.52 -7.34 -4.26
N THR A 46 -1.51 -8.61 -3.90
CA THR A 46 -0.31 -9.44 -3.70
C THR A 46 -0.33 -10.63 -4.65
N GLU A 47 0.73 -11.43 -4.64
CA GLU A 47 0.80 -12.72 -5.35
C GLU A 47 0.53 -12.65 -6.86
N ILE A 48 0.88 -11.52 -7.46
CA ILE A 48 0.72 -11.28 -8.89
C ILE A 48 1.68 -12.20 -9.64
N ARG A 49 1.12 -13.13 -10.42
CA ARG A 49 1.87 -14.12 -11.25
C ARG A 49 2.22 -13.61 -12.65
N THR A 50 1.58 -12.53 -13.09
CA THR A 50 1.84 -11.79 -14.34
C THR A 50 2.88 -10.69 -14.11
N ASP A 51 3.39 -10.05 -15.18
CA ASP A 51 4.17 -8.80 -15.05
C ASP A 51 3.46 -7.74 -14.19
N ILE A 52 4.02 -7.49 -12.99
CA ILE A 52 3.57 -6.48 -12.03
C ILE A 52 3.49 -5.07 -12.62
N ASN A 53 4.40 -4.71 -13.53
CA ASN A 53 4.42 -3.38 -14.12
C ASN A 53 3.24 -3.20 -15.07
N TYR A 54 2.87 -4.26 -15.80
CA TYR A 54 1.67 -4.29 -16.63
C TYR A 54 0.40 -4.13 -15.78
N ILE A 55 0.27 -4.91 -14.69
CA ILE A 55 -0.87 -4.82 -13.77
C ILE A 55 -0.96 -3.43 -13.14
N TYR A 56 0.17 -2.89 -12.66
CA TYR A 56 0.22 -1.55 -12.08
C TYR A 56 -0.20 -0.46 -13.07
N LYS A 57 0.23 -0.58 -14.33
CA LYS A 57 -0.19 0.33 -15.41
C LYS A 57 -1.69 0.28 -15.65
N ILE A 58 -2.30 -0.91 -15.68
CA ILE A 58 -3.75 -1.05 -15.85
C ILE A 58 -4.49 -0.39 -14.69
N ILE A 59 -4.06 -0.64 -13.45
CA ILE A 59 -4.66 -0.05 -12.25
C ILE A 59 -4.61 1.48 -12.33
N LYS A 60 -3.44 2.06 -12.61
CA LYS A 60 -3.29 3.52 -12.73
C LYS A 60 -4.17 4.11 -13.82
N ASN A 61 -4.22 3.46 -14.98
CA ASN A 61 -5.05 3.90 -16.10
C ASN A 61 -6.54 3.86 -15.73
N TYR A 62 -6.97 2.80 -15.05
CA TYR A 62 -8.36 2.66 -14.61
C TYR A 62 -8.75 3.72 -13.57
N ILE A 63 -7.92 3.91 -12.54
CA ILE A 63 -8.11 4.96 -11.52
C ILE A 63 -8.22 6.33 -12.17
N SER A 64 -7.31 6.66 -13.08
CA SER A 64 -7.31 7.96 -13.76
C SER A 64 -8.50 8.14 -14.69
N LYS A 65 -8.88 7.10 -15.44
CA LYS A 65 -9.97 7.16 -16.42
C LYS A 65 -11.33 7.35 -15.75
N GLU A 66 -11.57 6.64 -14.66
CA GLU A 66 -12.83 6.69 -13.92
C GLU A 66 -12.82 7.73 -12.78
N ASN A 67 -11.72 8.49 -12.63
CA ASN A 67 -11.52 9.49 -11.57
C ASN A 67 -11.81 8.93 -10.17
N LEU A 68 -11.20 7.80 -9.84
CA LEU A 68 -11.45 7.07 -8.59
C LEU A 68 -10.69 7.68 -7.41
N ASP A 69 -11.35 7.67 -6.26
CA ASP A 69 -10.85 8.14 -4.97
C ASP A 69 -9.88 7.16 -4.28
N VAL A 70 -8.85 6.74 -5.02
CA VAL A 70 -7.80 5.81 -4.54
C VAL A 70 -6.46 6.09 -5.20
N TYR A 71 -5.39 5.96 -4.43
CA TYR A 71 -4.01 5.93 -4.90
C TYR A 71 -3.47 4.52 -4.92
N ALA A 72 -2.68 4.21 -5.95
CA ALA A 72 -1.95 2.96 -6.07
C ALA A 72 -0.44 3.19 -6.04
N LEU A 73 0.26 2.44 -5.20
CA LEU A 73 1.71 2.44 -5.06
C LEU A 73 2.24 1.04 -5.34
N LYS A 74 3.28 0.92 -6.18
CA LYS A 74 3.94 -0.37 -6.42
C LYS A 74 5.17 -0.48 -5.53
N ILE A 75 5.37 -1.61 -4.87
CA ILE A 75 6.59 -1.92 -4.11
C ILE A 75 6.96 -3.36 -4.41
N GLY A 76 8.08 -3.60 -5.08
CA GLY A 76 8.46 -4.95 -5.49
C GLY A 76 7.35 -5.63 -6.32
N ASN A 77 6.81 -6.75 -5.81
CA ASN A 77 5.71 -7.51 -6.44
C ASN A 77 4.34 -7.28 -5.78
N VAL A 78 4.17 -6.16 -5.08
CA VAL A 78 2.94 -5.79 -4.37
C VAL A 78 2.45 -4.44 -4.85
N ILE A 79 1.13 -4.28 -4.95
CA ILE A 79 0.49 -2.98 -5.21
C ILE A 79 -0.34 -2.62 -3.98
N LEU A 80 0.05 -1.54 -3.31
CA LEU A 80 -0.69 -0.98 -2.18
C LEU A 80 -1.72 0.02 -2.68
N LEU A 81 -2.89 0.00 -2.05
CA LEU A 81 -4.01 0.90 -2.31
C LEU A 81 -4.30 1.73 -1.06
N SER A 82 -4.54 3.02 -1.25
CA SER A 82 -4.85 3.97 -0.19
C SER A 82 -5.96 4.91 -0.68
N LYS A 83 -7.09 4.99 0.03
CA LYS A 83 -8.19 5.89 -0.38
C LYS A 83 -7.77 7.36 -0.32
N THR A 84 -8.43 8.22 -1.08
CA THR A 84 -8.05 9.64 -1.14
C THR A 84 -8.52 10.46 0.07
N ASN A 85 -9.62 10.04 0.70
CA ASN A 85 -10.32 10.72 1.80
C ASN A 85 -9.81 10.33 3.19
N VAL A 86 -8.65 9.68 3.26
CA VAL A 86 -8.01 9.31 4.53
C VAL A 86 -7.57 10.57 5.26
N GLY A 87 -7.91 10.69 6.55
CA GLY A 87 -7.53 11.80 7.44
C GLY A 87 -6.02 11.84 7.67
N PHE A 88 -5.28 12.33 6.67
CA PHE A 88 -3.82 12.26 6.65
C PHE A 88 -3.18 13.01 7.80
N ASP A 89 -3.69 14.19 8.17
CA ASP A 89 -3.11 14.99 9.25
C ASP A 89 -3.27 14.29 10.60
N GLU A 90 -4.47 13.77 10.88
CA GLU A 90 -4.75 13.04 12.11
C GLU A 90 -3.88 11.78 12.22
N ILE A 91 -3.73 11.05 11.12
CA ILE A 91 -2.86 9.87 11.06
C ILE A 91 -1.39 10.25 11.22
N TYR A 92 -0.95 11.33 10.56
CA TYR A 92 0.42 11.79 10.64
C TYR A 92 0.79 12.24 12.06
N GLU A 93 -0.13 12.87 12.78
CA GLU A 93 0.05 13.19 14.20
C GLU A 93 0.23 11.93 15.04
N VAL A 94 -0.65 10.93 14.88
CA VAL A 94 -0.55 9.66 15.61
C VAL A 94 0.77 8.94 15.32
N ILE A 95 1.19 8.88 14.05
CA ILE A 95 2.48 8.24 13.66
C ILE A 95 3.65 8.96 14.34
N ARG A 96 3.68 10.29 14.33
CA ARG A 96 4.77 11.05 14.97
C ARG A 96 4.84 10.85 16.49
N GLU A 97 3.70 10.59 17.14
CA GLU A 97 3.65 10.34 18.57
C GLU A 97 4.01 8.90 18.96
N ARG A 98 3.77 7.93 18.07
CA ARG A 98 3.81 6.49 18.40
C ARG A 98 4.92 5.72 17.69
N SER A 99 5.49 6.27 16.63
CA SER A 99 6.46 5.61 15.78
C SER A 99 7.81 6.34 15.79
N HIS A 100 8.87 5.63 15.41
CA HIS A 100 10.22 6.18 15.26
C HIS A 100 10.47 6.59 13.81
N LEU A 101 11.02 7.79 13.56
CA LEU A 101 11.40 8.20 12.21
C LEU A 101 12.66 7.46 11.76
N GLU A 102 12.52 6.50 10.85
CA GLU A 102 13.65 5.76 10.28
C GLU A 102 14.33 6.54 9.16
N VAL A 103 13.52 7.12 8.25
CA VAL A 103 14.03 7.74 7.03
C VAL A 103 13.25 9.00 6.73
N LYS A 104 13.99 10.07 6.40
CA LYS A 104 13.46 11.28 5.80
C LYS A 104 14.34 11.68 4.63
N LYS A 105 13.85 11.48 3.40
CA LYS A 105 14.62 11.72 2.18
C LYS A 105 13.73 12.27 1.08
N GLY A 106 14.08 13.44 0.54
CA GLY A 106 13.29 14.10 -0.51
C GLY A 106 11.85 14.35 -0.04
N ILE A 107 10.90 13.80 -0.78
CA ILE A 107 9.46 13.95 -0.54
C ILE A 107 8.85 12.85 0.35
N ILE A 108 9.65 11.86 0.77
CA ILE A 108 9.17 10.71 1.52
C ILE A 108 9.65 10.72 2.98
N GLU A 109 8.80 10.17 3.84
CA GLU A 109 9.16 9.79 5.20
C GLU A 109 8.77 8.32 5.45
N ILE A 110 9.61 7.59 6.18
CA ILE A 110 9.34 6.22 6.64
C ILE A 110 9.44 6.23 8.16
N TRP A 111 8.37 5.84 8.82
CA TRP A 111 8.30 5.73 10.28
C TRP A 111 8.07 4.28 10.68
N ASP A 112 8.76 3.80 11.71
CA ASP A 112 8.65 2.44 12.24
C ASP A 112 7.81 2.42 13.52
N ASP A 113 6.66 1.77 13.45
CA ASP A 113 5.88 1.34 14.61
C ASP A 113 6.30 -0.10 14.96
N LEU A 114 7.32 -0.18 15.81
CA LEU A 114 7.91 -1.44 16.24
C LEU A 114 6.97 -2.27 17.12
N GLU A 115 6.02 -1.64 17.82
CA GLU A 115 5.06 -2.33 18.68
C GLU A 115 4.06 -3.13 17.82
N ASN A 116 3.64 -2.56 16.69
CA ASN A 116 2.68 -3.18 15.80
C ASN A 116 3.31 -3.91 14.60
N GLY A 117 4.62 -3.76 14.39
CA GLY A 117 5.32 -4.33 13.23
C GLY A 117 4.88 -3.67 11.92
N ILE A 118 4.75 -2.34 11.92
CA ILE A 118 4.26 -1.56 10.78
C ILE A 118 5.26 -0.47 10.39
N LEU A 119 5.67 -0.47 9.13
CA LEU A 119 6.30 0.69 8.51
C LEU A 119 5.22 1.61 7.93
N HIS A 120 5.17 2.84 8.40
CA HIS A 120 4.36 3.90 7.83
C HIS A 120 5.15 4.61 6.73
N PHE A 121 4.82 4.31 5.48
CA PHE A 121 5.37 5.01 4.33
C PHE A 121 4.51 6.22 3.98
N LEU A 122 5.12 7.40 3.95
CA LEU A 122 4.46 8.68 3.73
C LEU A 122 5.06 9.38 2.52
N ILE A 123 4.19 9.89 1.64
CA ILE A 123 4.58 10.79 0.56
C ILE A 123 3.99 12.16 0.88
N ILE A 124 4.83 13.05 1.44
CA ILE A 124 4.39 14.28 2.12
C ILE A 124 3.64 15.24 1.19
N PRO A 125 4.14 15.59 -0.01
CA PRO A 125 3.43 16.53 -0.89
C PRO A 125 2.08 16.00 -1.38
N LEU A 126 1.96 14.68 -1.50
CA LEU A 126 0.73 14.02 -1.92
C LEU A 126 -0.23 13.76 -0.76
N ARG A 127 0.23 13.95 0.49
CA ARG A 127 -0.53 13.62 1.71
C ARG A 127 -1.07 12.20 1.64
N LYS A 128 -0.18 11.26 1.29
CA LYS A 128 -0.50 9.84 1.19
C LYS A 128 0.27 9.04 2.21
N HIS A 129 -0.45 8.07 2.77
CA HIS A 129 0.04 7.13 3.75
C HIS A 129 -0.23 5.71 3.24
N PHE A 130 0.76 4.85 3.41
CA PHE A 130 0.71 3.42 3.13
C PHE A 130 1.32 2.67 4.34
N PRO A 131 0.50 1.99 5.15
CA PRO A 131 1.00 1.12 6.20
C PRO A 131 1.47 -0.21 5.59
N ILE A 132 2.66 -0.67 5.98
CA ILE A 132 3.29 -1.89 5.47
C ILE A 132 3.70 -2.75 6.65
N GLU A 133 3.04 -3.90 6.81
CA GLU A 133 3.36 -4.84 7.86
C GLU A 133 4.66 -5.60 7.55
N TYR A 134 5.48 -5.85 8.58
CA TYR A 134 6.66 -6.70 8.51
C TYR A 134 6.66 -7.68 9.70
N ALA A 135 7.21 -8.87 9.50
CA ALA A 135 7.31 -9.89 10.56
C ALA A 135 8.73 -9.99 11.15
N THR A 136 9.74 -9.56 10.41
CA THR A 136 11.16 -9.63 10.83
C THR A 136 11.88 -8.33 10.50
N ASP A 137 12.98 -8.06 11.20
CA ASP A 137 13.86 -6.92 10.90
C ASP A 137 14.46 -7.04 9.48
N GLU A 138 14.73 -8.25 9.00
CA GLU A 138 15.21 -8.46 7.62
C GLU A 138 14.17 -8.03 6.57
N GLU A 139 12.89 -8.36 6.78
CA GLU A 139 11.79 -7.90 5.91
C GLU A 139 11.63 -6.38 5.97
N LYS A 140 11.75 -5.79 7.16
CA LYS A 140 11.72 -4.35 7.39
C LYS A 140 12.81 -3.64 6.61
N GLU A 141 14.07 -4.03 6.81
CA GLU A 141 15.24 -3.44 6.15
C GLU A 141 15.13 -3.54 4.62
N LYS A 142 14.70 -4.70 4.11
CA LYS A 142 14.47 -4.91 2.68
C LYS A 142 13.39 -3.96 2.13
N THR A 143 12.30 -3.79 2.87
CA THR A 143 11.19 -2.90 2.47
C THR A 143 11.64 -1.44 2.46
N VAL A 144 12.33 -0.98 3.51
CA VAL A 144 12.88 0.38 3.59
C VAL A 144 13.81 0.65 2.41
N LYS A 145 14.71 -0.30 2.09
CA LYS A 145 15.62 -0.15 0.96
C LYS A 145 14.87 0.01 -0.37
N ILE A 146 13.88 -0.84 -0.65
CA ILE A 146 13.07 -0.75 -1.88
C ILE A 146 12.36 0.62 -1.96
N LEU A 147 11.77 1.08 -0.86
CA LEU A 147 11.09 2.38 -0.81
C LEU A 147 12.02 3.55 -1.10
N ILE A 148 13.23 3.52 -0.53
CA ILE A 148 14.24 4.54 -0.81
C ILE A 148 14.64 4.46 -2.29
N ASP A 149 15.02 3.29 -2.78
CA ASP A 149 15.53 3.12 -4.15
C ASP A 149 14.49 3.51 -5.21
N GLU A 150 13.20 3.23 -4.98
CA GLU A 150 12.12 3.54 -5.92
C GLU A 150 11.58 4.98 -5.81
N TYR A 151 11.62 5.61 -4.62
CA TYR A 151 10.87 6.86 -4.37
C TYR A 151 11.69 8.01 -3.79
N SER A 152 12.98 7.83 -3.49
CA SER A 152 13.81 8.90 -2.93
C SER A 152 14.55 9.78 -3.95
N GLU A 153 14.51 9.44 -5.24
CA GLU A 153 15.12 10.20 -6.33
C GLU A 153 14.09 10.88 -7.28
N ALA A 154 12.82 10.98 -6.86
CA ALA A 154 11.77 11.68 -7.62
C ALA A 154 11.77 13.20 -7.39
#